data_AF-A0A2U1MZU9-F1
#
_entry.id   AF-A0A2U1MZU9-F1
#
_cell.length_a   1.000
_cell.length_b   1.000
_cell.length_c   1.000
_cell.angle_alpha   90.00
_cell.angle_beta   90.00
_cell.angle_gamma   90.00
#
_symmetry.space_group_name_H-M   'P 1'
#
loop_
_entity.id
_entity.type
_entity.pdbx_description
1 polymer ?
#
loop_
_entity_poly.entity_id
_entity_poly.type
_entity_poly.pdbx_seq_one_letter_code
_entity_poly.pdbx_strand_id
1 'polypeptide(L)'
;MGFTCLLDLLHDSIKETVDNLGKLSSKSEEFQTFVFNSFVKSETYDELVSVFPFTSWCKFPFYEVDFGLGRPVWVASSAGPASMVTLLDGQGGCGVDAYANLEIEDMQRFERLLDMSLWSSE
;
A
#
# COMPACT_ATOMS: atom_id res chain seq x y z
N MET A 1 21.45 -1.09 8.56
CA MET A 1 20.21 -1.17 9.35
C MET A 1 19.62 -2.55 9.13
N GLY A 2 19.31 -3.30 10.19
CA GLY A 2 18.70 -4.63 10.03
C GLY A 2 17.21 -4.53 9.69
N PHE A 3 16.63 -5.61 9.14
CA PHE A 3 15.21 -5.68 8.80
C PHE A 3 14.28 -5.38 10.01
N THR A 4 14.63 -5.87 11.20
CA THR A 4 13.87 -5.61 12.43
C THR A 4 13.83 -4.13 12.80
N CYS A 5 14.96 -3.44 12.70
CA CYS A 5 15.03 -2.00 12.96
C CYS A 5 14.18 -1.19 11.97
N LEU A 6 14.12 -1.62 10.71
CA LEU A 6 13.23 -0.99 9.72
C LEU A 6 11.76 -1.22 10.06
N LEU A 7 11.39 -2.44 10.48
CA LEU A 7 10.03 -2.76 10.89
C LEU A 7 9.58 -1.94 12.11
N ASP A 8 10.44 -1.79 13.11
CA ASP A 8 10.15 -1.00 14.30
C ASP A 8 9.91 0.47 13.93
N LEU A 9 10.79 1.05 13.09
CA LEU A 9 10.63 2.42 12.59
C LEU A 9 9.33 2.61 11.79
N LEU A 10 9.00 1.66 10.91
CA LEU A 10 7.78 1.69 10.12
C LEU A 10 6.54 1.60 11.03
N HIS A 11 6.55 0.67 11.99
CA HIS A 11 5.46 0.50 12.95
C HIS A 11 5.22 1.77 13.76
N ASP A 12 6.28 2.37 14.29
CA ASP A 12 6.19 3.57 15.11
C ASP A 12 5.71 4.77 14.30
N SER A 13 6.19 4.93 13.06
CA SER A 13 5.74 5.99 12.14
C SER A 13 4.27 5.84 11.75
N ILE A 14 3.82 4.62 11.44
CA ILE A 14 2.41 4.34 11.14
C ILE A 14 1.55 4.66 12.37
N LYS A 15 1.97 4.21 13.55
CA LYS A 15 1.26 4.44 14.81
C LYS A 15 1.12 5.93 15.10
N GLU A 16 2.21 6.70 15.00
CA GLU A 16 2.19 8.15 15.20
C GLU A 16 1.22 8.84 14.21
N THR A 17 1.26 8.43 12.94
CA THR A 17 0.38 8.97 11.91
C THR A 17 -1.09 8.68 12.23
N VAL A 18 -1.42 7.44 12.62
CA VAL A 18 -2.78 7.05 13.02
C VAL A 18 -3.25 7.82 14.26
N ASP A 19 -2.40 7.97 15.27
CA ASP A 19 -2.72 8.73 16.49
C ASP A 19 -2.98 10.21 16.17
N ASN A 20 -2.25 10.79 15.21
CA ASN A 20 -2.47 12.15 14.74
C ASN A 20 -3.76 12.28 13.92
N LEU A 21 -4.05 11.30 13.05
CA LEU A 21 -5.30 11.26 12.28
C LEU A 21 -6.52 11.08 13.20
N GLY A 22 -6.40 10.28 14.26
CA GLY A 22 -7.48 10.06 15.23
C GLY A 22 -7.89 11.32 16.01
N LYS A 23 -7.03 12.34 16.07
CA LYS A 23 -7.34 13.66 16.65
C LYS A 23 -8.15 14.54 15.68
N LEU A 24 -8.13 14.24 14.39
CA LEU A 24 -8.83 15.00 13.36
C LEU A 24 -10.21 14.37 13.11
N SER A 25 -11.23 15.22 12.95
CA SER A 25 -12.54 14.73 12.49
C SER A 25 -12.42 14.26 11.05
N SER A 26 -12.88 13.04 10.73
CA SER A 26 -12.79 12.46 9.37
C SER A 26 -13.51 13.26 8.28
N LYS A 27 -14.34 14.23 8.68
CA LYS A 27 -15.05 15.16 7.78
C LYS A 27 -14.44 16.56 7.71
N SER A 28 -13.36 16.85 8.45
CA SER A 28 -12.76 18.17 8.41
C SER A 28 -11.97 18.38 7.12
N GLU A 29 -12.05 19.60 6.57
CA GLU A 29 -11.22 20.05 5.45
C GLU A 29 -9.72 19.90 5.75
N GLU A 30 -9.36 19.99 7.04
CA GLU A 30 -8.01 19.77 7.56
C GLU A 30 -7.53 18.32 7.35
N PHE A 31 -8.40 17.32 7.55
CA PHE A 31 -8.08 15.91 7.28
C PHE A 31 -7.83 15.68 5.79
N GLN A 32 -8.71 16.21 4.93
CA GLN A 32 -8.55 16.09 3.47
C GLN A 32 -7.26 16.77 2.99
N THR A 33 -6.98 17.97 3.49
CA THR A 33 -5.77 18.73 3.18
C THR A 33 -4.52 18.01 3.67
N PHE A 34 -4.55 17.41 4.87
CA PHE A 34 -3.44 16.62 5.41
C PHE A 34 -3.14 15.39 4.54
N VAL A 35 -4.17 14.62 4.16
CA VAL A 35 -4.02 13.43 3.30
C VAL A 35 -3.47 13.83 1.94
N PHE A 36 -4.04 14.88 1.32
CA PHE A 36 -3.61 15.37 0.02
C PHE A 36 -2.14 15.86 0.04
N ASN A 37 -1.77 16.68 1.03
CA ASN A 37 -0.40 17.18 1.15
C ASN A 37 0.61 16.07 1.46
N SER A 38 0.22 15.03 2.18
CA SER A 38 1.08 13.87 2.45
C SER A 38 1.34 13.07 1.16
N PHE A 39 0.31 12.90 0.33
CA PHE A 39 0.45 12.27 -0.99
C PHE A 39 1.37 13.11 -1.90
N VAL A 40 1.13 14.41 -2.02
CA VAL A 40 1.96 15.30 -2.85
C VAL A 40 3.42 15.34 -2.37
N LYS A 41 3.67 15.40 -1.06
CA LYS A 41 5.04 15.36 -0.52
C LYS A 41 5.81 14.11 -0.93
N SER A 42 5.13 12.96 -1.10
CA SER A 42 5.77 11.72 -1.53
C SER A 42 6.29 11.78 -2.96
N GLU A 43 5.73 12.66 -3.80
CA GLU A 43 6.18 12.89 -5.18
C GLU A 43 7.28 13.95 -5.31
N THR A 44 7.60 14.69 -4.24
CA THR A 44 8.52 15.84 -4.27
C THR A 44 9.79 15.63 -3.43
N TYR A 45 10.14 14.39 -3.09
CA TYR A 45 11.40 14.12 -2.39
C TYR A 45 12.61 14.46 -3.28
N ASP A 46 13.70 14.88 -2.64
CA ASP A 46 14.98 15.22 -3.29
C ASP A 46 15.54 13.98 -4.02
N GLU A 47 16.27 14.16 -5.13
CA GLU A 47 16.81 13.07 -5.98
C GLU A 47 17.68 12.05 -5.20
N LEU A 48 18.11 12.40 -3.99
CA LEU A 48 18.94 11.59 -3.10
C LEU A 48 18.15 10.57 -2.26
N VAL A 49 16.82 10.57 -2.29
CA VAL A 49 15.96 9.67 -1.51
C VAL A 49 15.16 8.77 -2.44
N SER A 50 15.44 7.46 -2.41
CA SER A 50 14.60 6.46 -3.07
C SER A 50 13.28 6.30 -2.31
N VAL A 51 12.18 6.75 -2.92
CA VAL A 51 10.82 6.60 -2.38
C VAL A 51 10.14 5.43 -3.07
N PHE A 52 9.51 4.56 -2.29
CA PHE A 52 8.70 3.45 -2.80
C PHE A 52 7.29 3.52 -2.19
N PRO A 53 6.33 4.16 -2.88
CA PRO A 53 4.99 4.35 -2.35
C PRO A 53 4.20 3.04 -2.32
N PHE A 54 3.46 2.84 -1.23
CA PHE A 54 2.46 1.79 -1.12
C PHE A 54 1.17 2.32 -0.49
N THR A 55 0.06 1.69 -0.83
CA THR A 55 -1.26 1.96 -0.24
C THR A 55 -1.94 0.67 0.18
N SER A 56 -2.68 0.70 1.28
CA SER A 56 -3.45 -0.44 1.77
C SER A 56 -4.93 -0.14 1.66
N TRP A 57 -5.61 -0.99 0.90
CA TRP A 57 -7.06 -1.04 0.74
C TRP A 57 -7.66 -2.21 1.54
N CYS A 58 -6.87 -2.81 2.43
CA CYS A 58 -7.33 -3.84 3.35
C CYS A 58 -8.42 -3.27 4.27
N LYS A 59 -9.36 -4.13 4.66
CA LYS A 59 -10.55 -3.82 5.49
C LYS A 59 -11.53 -2.86 4.85
N PHE A 60 -11.34 -2.48 3.59
CA PHE A 60 -12.40 -1.80 2.85
C PHE A 60 -13.47 -2.85 2.51
N PRO A 61 -14.76 -2.51 2.62
CA PRO A 61 -15.85 -3.48 2.54
C PRO A 61 -16.16 -3.89 1.08
N PHE A 62 -15.17 -3.93 0.19
CA PHE A 62 -15.41 -4.15 -1.24
C PHE A 62 -16.16 -5.46 -1.51
N TYR A 63 -15.77 -6.56 -0.86
CA TYR A 63 -16.43 -7.86 -1.01
C TYR A 63 -17.80 -7.95 -0.30
N GLU A 64 -18.17 -6.96 0.52
CA GLU A 64 -19.45 -6.90 1.23
C GLU A 64 -20.50 -6.06 0.48
N VAL A 65 -20.06 -5.18 -0.42
CA VAL A 65 -20.93 -4.29 -1.18
C VAL A 65 -21.75 -5.05 -2.23
N ASP A 66 -23.05 -4.76 -2.31
CA ASP A 66 -23.96 -5.28 -3.32
C ASP A 66 -24.83 -4.15 -3.88
N PHE A 67 -24.69 -3.88 -5.19
CA PHE A 67 -25.45 -2.86 -5.89
C PHE A 67 -26.72 -3.41 -6.60
N GLY A 68 -27.15 -4.62 -6.25
CA GLY A 68 -28.23 -5.35 -6.94
C GLY A 68 -27.73 -6.28 -8.05
N LEU A 69 -26.41 -6.40 -8.21
CA LEU A 69 -25.76 -7.30 -9.16
C LEU A 69 -25.05 -8.48 -8.47
N GLY A 70 -25.21 -8.60 -7.15
CA GLY A 70 -24.44 -9.51 -6.31
C GLY A 70 -23.11 -8.89 -5.85
N ARG A 71 -22.45 -9.61 -4.95
CA ARG A 71 -21.15 -9.20 -4.39
C ARG A 71 -20.01 -9.40 -5.39
N PRO A 72 -18.96 -8.57 -5.36
CA PRO A 72 -17.79 -8.77 -6.20
C PRO A 72 -17.17 -10.15 -5.98
N VAL A 73 -16.88 -10.83 -7.10
CA VAL A 73 -16.08 -12.06 -7.06
C VAL A 73 -14.61 -11.71 -6.84
N TRP A 74 -14.14 -10.60 -7.41
CA TRP A 74 -12.75 -10.16 -7.37
C TRP A 74 -12.66 -8.64 -7.37
N VAL A 75 -11.65 -8.11 -6.68
CA VAL A 75 -11.33 -6.67 -6.60
C VAL A 75 -9.85 -6.52 -6.92
N ALA A 76 -9.53 -5.57 -7.80
CA ALA A 76 -8.16 -5.25 -8.17
C ALA A 76 -7.97 -3.73 -8.23
N SER A 77 -6.73 -3.31 -8.00
CA SER A 77 -6.32 -1.94 -8.29
C SER A 77 -6.16 -1.76 -9.80
N SER A 78 -6.55 -0.61 -10.34
CA SER A 78 -6.14 -0.24 -11.70
C SER A 78 -4.62 -0.06 -11.76
N ALA A 79 -4.03 -0.07 -12.96
CA ALA A 79 -2.64 0.35 -13.11
C ALA A 79 -2.50 1.79 -12.57
N GLY A 80 -1.91 1.91 -11.38
CA GLY A 80 -1.64 3.20 -10.73
C GLY A 80 -0.48 3.91 -11.43
N PRO A 81 0.01 5.03 -10.86
CA PRO A 81 1.29 5.59 -11.26
C PRO A 81 2.39 4.50 -11.26
N ALA A 82 3.37 4.63 -12.15
CA ALA A 82 4.54 3.75 -12.14
C ALA A 82 5.21 3.80 -10.76
N SER A 83 5.71 2.67 -10.29
CA SER A 83 6.43 2.51 -9.02
C SER A 83 5.55 2.60 -7.77
N MET A 84 4.33 2.04 -7.78
CA MET A 84 3.44 2.00 -6.61
C MET A 84 2.89 0.59 -6.34
N VAL A 85 2.81 0.21 -5.06
CA VAL A 85 2.17 -1.05 -4.61
C VAL A 85 0.81 -0.80 -3.97
N THR A 86 -0.21 -1.54 -4.38
CA THR A 86 -1.53 -1.57 -3.72
C THR A 86 -1.74 -2.91 -3.02
N LEU A 87 -2.06 -2.88 -1.72
CA LEU A 87 -2.39 -4.05 -0.93
C LEU A 87 -3.90 -4.20 -0.82
N LEU A 88 -4.43 -5.38 -1.12
CA LEU A 88 -5.85 -5.73 -1.10
C LEU A 88 -6.07 -6.98 -0.26
N ASP A 89 -7.23 -7.08 0.40
CA ASP A 89 -7.58 -8.34 1.05
C ASP A 89 -7.77 -9.44 -0.01
N GLY A 90 -7.20 -10.61 0.25
CA GLY A 90 -7.36 -11.77 -0.62
C GLY A 90 -8.84 -12.17 -0.70
N GLN A 91 -9.25 -12.68 -1.87
CA GLN A 91 -10.61 -13.16 -2.06
C GLN A 91 -11.00 -14.16 -0.95
N GLY A 92 -12.15 -13.94 -0.30
CA GLY A 92 -12.60 -14.78 0.82
C GLY A 92 -11.92 -14.50 2.17
N GLY A 93 -11.09 -13.45 2.27
CA GLY A 93 -10.39 -13.05 3.50
C GLY A 93 -9.12 -13.85 3.78
N CYS A 94 -8.63 -14.63 2.80
CA CYS A 94 -7.43 -15.44 2.93
C CYS A 94 -6.18 -14.62 2.60
N GLY A 95 -5.73 -13.80 3.55
CA GLY A 95 -4.48 -13.05 3.44
C GLY A 95 -4.59 -11.75 2.65
N VAL A 96 -3.48 -11.32 2.05
CA VAL A 96 -3.34 -10.02 1.37
C VAL A 96 -2.68 -10.24 0.02
N ASP A 97 -3.30 -9.71 -1.04
CA ASP A 97 -2.76 -9.64 -2.39
C ASP A 97 -2.01 -8.31 -2.58
N ALA A 98 -0.80 -8.36 -3.12
CA ALA A 98 0.01 -7.19 -3.44
C ALA A 98 0.05 -6.95 -4.96
N TYR A 99 -0.51 -5.82 -5.40
CA TYR A 99 -0.49 -5.36 -6.79
C TYR A 99 0.66 -4.36 -6.97
N ALA A 100 1.79 -4.82 -7.47
CA ALA A 100 2.96 -4.00 -7.73
C ALA A 100 2.96 -3.45 -9.15
N ASN A 101 2.87 -2.13 -9.29
CA ASN A 101 3.06 -1.44 -10.56
C ASN A 101 4.50 -0.92 -10.61
N LEU A 102 5.36 -1.54 -11.42
CA LEU A 102 6.78 -1.18 -11.53
C LEU A 102 7.12 -0.85 -12.99
N GLU A 103 8.20 -0.11 -13.20
CA GLU A 103 8.80 -0.01 -14.53
C GLU A 103 9.30 -1.39 -15.00
N ILE A 104 9.29 -1.61 -16.31
CA ILE A 104 9.61 -2.92 -16.90
C ILE A 104 10.97 -3.45 -16.43
N GLU A 105 11.97 -2.56 -16.32
CA GLU A 105 13.33 -2.93 -15.90
C GLU A 105 13.38 -3.44 -14.45
N ASP A 106 12.60 -2.82 -13.56
CA ASP A 106 12.53 -3.19 -12.15
C ASP A 106 11.60 -4.38 -11.92
N MET A 107 10.55 -4.54 -12.72
CA MET A 107 9.68 -5.73 -12.68
C MET A 107 10.47 -7.01 -12.93
N GLN A 108 11.35 -7.00 -13.93
CA GLN A 108 12.21 -8.16 -14.22
C GLN A 108 13.16 -8.50 -13.07
N ARG A 109 13.65 -7.50 -12.34
CA ARG A 109 14.50 -7.72 -11.15
C ARG A 109 13.67 -8.27 -10.00
N PHE A 110 12.49 -7.72 -9.80
CA PHE A 110 11.54 -8.11 -8.77
C PHE A 110 11.12 -9.57 -8.93
N GLU A 111 10.71 -10.00 -10.13
CA GLU A 111 10.33 -11.39 -10.43
C GLU A 111 11.47 -12.38 -10.12
N ARG A 112 12.71 -12.07 -10.53
CA ARG A 112 13.87 -12.92 -10.21
C ARG A 112 14.12 -13.05 -8.71
N LEU A 113 13.94 -11.96 -7.95
CA LEU A 113 14.11 -11.99 -6.49
C LEU A 113 13.02 -12.82 -5.82
N LEU A 114 11.77 -12.70 -6.28
CA LEU A 114 10.66 -13.52 -5.78
C LEU A 114 10.94 -14.99 -6.02
N ASP A 115 11.34 -15.37 -7.23
CA ASP A 115 11.68 -16.75 -7.55
C ASP A 115 12.77 -17.27 -6.61
N MET A 116 13.89 -16.56 -6.46
CA MET A 116 14.98 -16.97 -5.56
C MET A 116 14.54 -17.15 -4.10
N SER A 117 13.63 -16.31 -3.60
CA SER A 117 13.12 -16.41 -2.23
C SER A 117 12.25 -17.65 -2.00
N LEU A 118 11.45 -18.05 -3.01
CA LEU A 118 10.62 -19.25 -2.98
C LEU A 118 11.45 -20.53 -2.86
N TRP A 119 12.62 -20.58 -3.50
CA TRP A 119 13.55 -21.72 -3.40
C TRP A 119 14.28 -21.82 -2.07
N SER A 120 14.31 -20.74 -1.28
CA SER A 120 15.01 -20.72 0.02
C SER A 120 14.12 -21.12 1.21
N SER A 121 12.83 -21.34 0.97
CA SER A 121 11.86 -21.78 1.98
C SER A 121 11.50 -23.27 1.92
N GLU A 122 12.20 -24.06 1.09
CA GLU A 122 12.17 -25.53 1.08
C GLU A 122 13.35 -26.13 1.89
#